data_AF-A0A7T2S1J2-F1
#
_entry.id   AF-A0A7T2S1J2-F1
#
_cell.length_a   1.000
_cell.length_b   1.000
_cell.length_c   1.000
_cell.angle_alpha   90.00
_cell.angle_beta   90.00
_cell.angle_gamma   90.00
#
_symmetry.space_group_name_H-M   'P 1'
#
loop_
_entity.id
_entity.type
_entity.pdbx_description
1 polymer ?
#
loop_
_entity_poly.entity_id
_entity_poly.type
_entity_poly.pdbx_seq_one_letter_code
_entity_poly.pdbx_strand_id
1 'polypeptide(L)'
;MSDTATDSRLRDILVQCRTLAVVGLSPQPERPSHQASQYMQRHGYRIVPVNPVVAREGGRILGEPVHASLADAAAALAAQGLRIDMVDCFRKSEDIPPLAAEAVAVGARCLWLQLGVVNDAALEQARAAGLWTVQDRCVKIEHQRLLADAAPAAQQPGNGPAMTQESSP
;
A
#
# COMPACT_ATOMS: atom_id res chain seq x y z
N MET A 1 -24.72 -12.84 0.27
CA MET A 1 -24.28 -13.02 -1.14
C MET A 1 -23.32 -11.92 -1.63
N SER A 2 -22.96 -10.90 -0.83
CA SER A 2 -22.15 -9.75 -1.29
C SER A 2 -20.66 -9.78 -0.87
N ASP A 3 -20.21 -10.85 -0.22
CA ASP A 3 -18.87 -10.92 0.40
C ASP A 3 -17.78 -11.32 -0.60
N THR A 4 -18.05 -12.29 -1.48
CA THR A 4 -17.06 -12.84 -2.41
C THR A 4 -16.59 -11.86 -3.50
N ALA A 5 -17.49 -11.04 -4.03
CA ALA A 5 -17.12 -10.04 -5.04
C ALA A 5 -16.28 -8.91 -4.45
N THR A 6 -16.63 -8.48 -3.23
CA THR A 6 -15.85 -7.50 -2.44
C THR A 6 -14.46 -8.06 -2.12
N ASP A 7 -14.37 -9.29 -1.64
CA ASP A 7 -13.12 -9.97 -1.34
C ASP A 7 -12.21 -10.13 -2.56
N SER A 8 -12.80 -10.45 -3.72
CA SER A 8 -12.05 -10.56 -4.98
C SER A 8 -11.45 -9.20 -5.36
N ARG A 9 -12.23 -8.11 -5.25
CA ARG A 9 -11.73 -6.76 -5.52
C ARG A 9 -10.65 -6.33 -4.53
N LEU A 10 -10.83 -6.59 -3.23
CA LEU A 10 -9.84 -6.27 -2.21
C LEU A 10 -8.53 -7.04 -2.45
N ARG A 11 -8.63 -8.32 -2.80
CA ARG A 11 -7.48 -9.14 -3.18
C ARG A 11 -6.75 -8.56 -4.40
N ASP A 12 -7.47 -8.18 -5.46
CA ASP A 12 -6.88 -7.56 -6.65
C ASP A 12 -6.12 -6.28 -6.30
N ILE A 13 -6.74 -5.40 -5.49
CA ILE A 13 -6.11 -4.17 -5.03
C ILE A 13 -4.82 -4.48 -4.27
N LEU A 14 -4.86 -5.39 -3.29
CA LEU A 14 -3.71 -5.73 -2.47
C LEU A 14 -2.58 -6.39 -3.26
N VAL A 15 -2.90 -7.19 -4.28
CA VAL A 15 -1.89 -7.81 -5.15
C VAL A 15 -1.27 -6.80 -6.10
N GLN A 16 -2.07 -5.90 -6.68
CA GLN A 16 -1.62 -5.00 -7.74
C GLN A 16 -1.02 -3.69 -7.22
N CYS A 17 -1.43 -3.21 -6.05
CA CYS A 17 -0.92 -1.98 -5.45
C CYS A 17 0.23 -2.27 -4.49
N ARG A 18 1.49 -2.06 -4.92
CA ARG A 18 2.68 -2.42 -4.12
C ARG A 18 3.40 -1.20 -3.53
N THR A 19 3.16 0.01 -4.05
CA THR A 19 3.68 1.27 -3.49
C THR A 19 2.56 2.06 -2.81
N LEU A 20 2.62 2.15 -1.49
CA LEU A 20 1.61 2.78 -0.64
C LEU A 20 2.10 4.13 -0.11
N ALA A 21 1.46 5.21 -0.54
CA ALA A 21 1.61 6.52 0.09
C ALA A 21 0.71 6.58 1.33
N VAL A 22 1.31 6.55 2.52
CA VAL A 22 0.57 6.48 3.78
C VAL A 22 0.43 7.88 4.38
N VAL A 23 -0.76 8.44 4.24
CA VAL A 23 -1.11 9.80 4.65
C VAL A 23 -1.53 9.82 6.11
N GLY A 24 -0.76 10.56 6.92
CA GLY A 24 -0.90 10.53 8.38
C GLY A 24 -0.12 9.39 9.05
N LEU A 25 0.94 8.90 8.40
CA LEU A 25 1.85 7.94 9.02
C LEU A 25 2.57 8.58 10.22
N SER A 26 2.44 7.95 11.39
CA SER A 26 3.05 8.42 12.64
C SER A 26 4.41 7.75 12.89
N PRO A 27 5.40 8.47 13.47
CA PRO A 27 6.64 7.87 13.94
C PRO A 27 6.46 6.99 15.19
N GLN A 28 5.34 7.15 15.91
CA GLN A 28 5.05 6.48 17.17
C GLN A 28 4.62 5.01 16.97
N PRO A 29 5.33 4.02 17.53
CA PRO A 29 5.06 2.59 17.33
C PRO A 29 3.68 2.10 17.80
N GLU A 30 3.06 2.77 18.76
CA GLU A 30 1.74 2.46 19.28
C GLU A 30 0.61 2.91 18.36
N ARG A 31 0.89 3.80 17.39
CA ARG A 31 -0.13 4.35 16.51
C ARG A 31 -0.54 3.32 15.44
N PRO A 32 -1.85 3.18 15.15
CA PRO A 32 -2.32 2.22 14.15
C PRO A 32 -1.65 2.38 12.78
N SER A 33 -1.40 3.63 12.34
CA SER A 33 -0.73 3.90 11.06
C SER A 33 0.68 3.34 11.00
N HIS A 34 1.43 3.42 12.10
CA HIS A 34 2.77 2.86 12.21
C HIS A 34 2.74 1.33 12.15
N GLN A 35 1.85 0.70 12.93
CA GLN A 35 1.75 -0.75 12.99
C GLN A 35 1.29 -1.37 11.66
N ALA A 36 0.29 -0.77 11.01
CA ALA A 36 -0.17 -1.22 9.70
C ALA A 36 0.94 -1.07 8.65
N SER A 37 1.62 0.08 8.62
CA SER A 37 2.69 0.34 7.65
C SER A 37 3.89 -0.58 7.86
N GLN A 38 4.32 -0.79 9.10
CA GLN A 38 5.40 -1.72 9.43
C GLN A 38 5.05 -3.16 9.03
N TYR A 39 3.81 -3.58 9.25
CA TYR A 39 3.33 -4.88 8.81
C TYR A 39 3.41 -5.00 7.28
N MET A 40 2.88 -4.02 6.53
CA MET A 40 2.88 -4.04 5.07
C MET A 40 4.31 -4.02 4.51
N GLN A 41 5.22 -3.23 5.11
CA GLN A 41 6.64 -3.20 4.73
C GLN A 41 7.30 -4.58 4.88
N ARG A 42 7.02 -5.30 5.99
CA ARG A 42 7.49 -6.68 6.21
C ARG A 42 6.94 -7.68 5.18
N HIS A 43 5.82 -7.38 4.54
CA HIS A 43 5.21 -8.18 3.47
C HIS A 43 5.58 -7.69 2.06
N GLY A 44 6.68 -6.93 1.96
CA GLY A 44 7.29 -6.51 0.70
C GLY A 44 6.56 -5.39 -0.03
N TYR A 45 5.70 -4.63 0.66
CA TYR A 45 5.14 -3.39 0.13
C TYR A 45 6.13 -2.25 0.35
N ARG A 46 6.23 -1.34 -0.60
CA ARG A 46 6.99 -0.09 -0.43
C ARG A 46 6.11 0.94 0.27
N ILE A 47 6.55 1.40 1.43
CA ILE A 47 5.86 2.44 2.20
C ILE A 47 6.46 3.79 1.86
N VAL A 48 5.60 4.78 1.60
CA VAL A 48 6.00 6.16 1.34
C VAL A 48 5.28 7.06 2.35
N PRO A 49 5.96 7.47 3.43
CA PRO A 49 5.35 8.27 4.49
C PRO A 49 4.96 9.67 4.00
N VAL A 50 3.72 10.09 4.28
CA VAL A 50 3.27 11.47 4.05
C VAL A 50 2.81 12.08 5.37
N ASN A 51 3.65 12.96 5.93
CA ASN A 51 3.39 13.64 7.20
C ASN A 51 4.10 15.02 7.21
N PRO A 52 3.37 16.14 7.03
CA PRO A 52 3.95 17.47 6.95
C PRO A 52 4.78 17.88 8.18
N VAL A 53 4.39 17.42 9.37
CA VAL A 53 5.07 17.82 10.61
C VAL A 53 6.47 17.20 10.65
N VAL A 54 6.55 15.88 10.43
CA VAL A 54 7.83 15.15 10.45
C VAL A 54 8.71 15.51 9.25
N ALA A 55 8.10 15.78 8.09
CA ALA A 55 8.83 16.18 6.89
C ALA A 55 9.59 17.51 7.07
N ARG A 56 9.01 18.48 7.79
CA ARG A 56 9.67 19.77 8.09
C ARG A 56 10.98 19.60 8.86
N GLU A 57 11.11 18.52 9.62
CA GLU A 57 12.29 18.20 10.41
C GLU A 57 13.30 17.33 9.64
N GLY A 58 13.01 16.99 8.37
CA GLY A 58 13.84 16.06 7.58
C GLY A 58 13.81 14.62 8.11
N GLY A 59 12.74 14.26 8.84
CA GLY A 59 12.64 12.99 9.54
C GLY A 59 12.49 11.76 8.64
N ARG A 60 12.64 10.58 9.26
CA ARG A 60 12.38 9.27 8.65
C ARG A 60 11.36 8.50 9.49
N ILE A 61 10.50 7.72 8.86
CA ILE A 61 9.58 6.80 9.54
C ILE A 61 9.76 5.42 8.91
N LEU A 62 9.94 4.38 9.72
CA LEU A 62 10.18 3.01 9.26
C LEU A 62 11.36 2.90 8.27
N GLY A 63 12.39 3.73 8.50
CA GLY A 63 13.55 3.78 7.63
C GLY A 63 13.33 4.51 6.31
N GLU A 64 12.13 5.03 6.02
CA GLU A 64 11.78 5.72 4.77
C GLU A 64 11.82 7.26 4.96
N PRO A 65 12.23 8.04 3.94
CA PRO A 65 12.15 9.49 3.98
C PRO A 65 10.68 9.95 4.02
N VAL A 66 10.38 10.97 4.84
CA VAL A 66 9.01 11.49 4.97
C VAL A 66 8.79 12.66 4.03
N HIS A 67 7.66 12.66 3.33
CA HIS A 67 7.23 13.72 2.42
C HIS A 67 6.19 14.63 3.08
N ALA A 68 6.23 15.92 2.72
CA ALA A 68 5.30 16.89 3.27
C ALA A 68 3.89 16.78 2.64
N SER A 69 3.82 16.38 1.38
CA SER A 69 2.57 16.23 0.62
C SER A 69 2.58 14.97 -0.26
N LEU A 70 1.40 14.60 -0.76
CA LEU A 70 1.27 13.56 -1.79
C LEU A 70 2.01 13.92 -3.08
N ALA A 71 1.99 15.19 -3.47
CA ALA A 71 2.69 15.67 -4.66
C ALA A 71 4.21 15.48 -4.53
N ASP A 72 4.80 15.82 -3.39
CA ASP A 72 6.23 15.64 -3.14
C ASP A 72 6.61 14.15 -3.17
N ALA A 73 5.78 13.30 -2.55
CA ALA A 73 5.96 11.85 -2.57
C ALA A 73 5.90 11.30 -4.01
N ALA A 74 4.92 11.74 -4.80
CA ALA A 74 4.78 11.34 -6.20
C ALA A 74 5.97 11.78 -7.04
N ALA A 75 6.42 13.04 -6.90
CA ALA A 75 7.59 13.56 -7.60
C ALA A 75 8.87 12.79 -7.26
N ALA A 76 9.09 12.47 -5.97
CA ALA A 76 10.25 11.71 -5.52
C ALA A 76 10.26 10.27 -6.06
N LEU A 77 9.09 9.62 -6.17
CA LEU A 77 8.96 8.31 -6.79
C LEU A 77 9.16 8.38 -8.30
N ALA A 78 8.60 9.38 -8.97
CA ALA A 78 8.72 9.56 -10.42
C ALA A 78 10.19 9.72 -10.85
N ALA A 79 11.01 10.41 -10.06
CA ALA A 79 12.46 10.52 -10.27
C ALA A 79 13.18 9.15 -10.23
N GLN A 80 12.56 8.12 -9.65
CA GLN A 80 13.06 6.75 -9.58
C GLN A 80 12.37 5.82 -10.61
N GLY A 81 11.54 6.36 -11.50
CA GLY A 81 10.73 5.56 -12.43
C GLY A 81 9.58 4.81 -11.77
N LEU A 82 9.17 5.23 -10.56
CA LEU A 82 8.09 4.62 -9.78
C LEU A 82 6.89 5.56 -9.68
N ARG A 83 5.77 5.03 -9.17
CA ARG A 83 4.55 5.79 -8.91
C ARG A 83 3.87 5.34 -7.63
N ILE A 84 2.93 6.14 -7.15
CA ILE A 84 2.01 5.76 -6.08
C ILE A 84 0.96 4.82 -6.68
N ASP A 85 0.82 3.61 -6.13
CA ASP A 85 -0.28 2.73 -6.51
C ASP A 85 -1.50 2.96 -5.62
N MET A 86 -1.29 3.12 -4.32
CA MET A 86 -2.35 3.32 -3.33
C MET A 86 -2.05 4.52 -2.44
N VAL A 87 -3.04 5.39 -2.26
CA VAL A 87 -3.08 6.38 -1.18
C VAL A 87 -3.83 5.76 -0.01
N ASP A 88 -3.11 5.46 1.07
CA ASP A 88 -3.63 4.87 2.30
C ASP A 88 -3.78 5.94 3.38
N CYS A 89 -5.02 6.22 3.83
CA CYS A 89 -5.33 7.38 4.65
C CYS A 89 -5.72 7.03 6.09
N PHE A 90 -5.01 7.65 7.04
CA PHE A 90 -5.28 7.62 8.48
C PHE A 90 -5.75 8.98 9.04
N ARG A 91 -6.03 9.96 8.17
CA ARG A 91 -6.58 11.28 8.58
C ARG A 91 -8.09 11.20 8.80
N LYS A 92 -8.67 12.27 9.34
CA LYS A 92 -10.11 12.34 9.63
C LYS A 92 -10.93 12.44 8.33
N SER A 93 -12.19 12.03 8.38
CA SER A 93 -13.13 12.09 7.24
C SER A 93 -13.28 13.47 6.61
N GLU A 94 -13.12 14.53 7.41
CA GLU A 94 -13.17 15.94 6.99
C GLU A 94 -12.03 16.31 6.02
N ASP A 95 -10.88 15.63 6.13
CA ASP A 95 -9.71 15.86 5.29
C ASP A 95 -9.78 15.10 3.95
N ILE A 96 -10.80 14.25 3.75
CA ILE A 96 -10.88 13.33 2.60
C ILE A 96 -11.25 14.02 1.28
N PRO A 97 -12.16 15.01 1.21
CA PRO A 97 -12.47 15.65 -0.06
C PRO A 97 -11.24 16.25 -0.78
N PRO A 98 -10.36 17.05 -0.14
CA PRO A 98 -9.14 17.51 -0.80
C PRO A 98 -8.16 16.36 -1.08
N LEU A 99 -8.06 15.37 -0.20
CA LEU A 99 -7.20 14.21 -0.41
C LEU A 99 -7.60 13.37 -1.62
N ALA A 100 -8.90 13.22 -1.88
CA ALA A 100 -9.40 12.49 -3.03
C ALA A 100 -8.99 13.17 -4.33
N ALA A 101 -9.08 14.51 -4.40
CA ALA A 101 -8.59 15.28 -5.53
C ALA A 101 -7.06 15.13 -5.72
N GLU A 102 -6.29 15.16 -4.62
CA GLU A 102 -4.84 14.91 -4.67
C GLU A 102 -4.51 13.50 -5.17
N ALA A 103 -5.22 12.48 -4.70
CA ALA A 103 -5.03 11.08 -5.13
C ALA A 103 -5.26 10.90 -6.64
N VAL A 104 -6.29 11.56 -7.17
CA VAL A 104 -6.54 11.62 -8.62
C VAL A 104 -5.41 12.36 -9.34
N ALA A 105 -4.98 13.51 -8.85
CA ALA A 105 -3.95 14.34 -9.48
C ALA A 105 -2.59 13.63 -9.57
N VAL A 106 -2.22 12.85 -8.55
CA VAL A 106 -0.98 12.06 -8.58
C VAL A 106 -1.09 10.77 -9.39
N GLY A 107 -2.27 10.46 -9.93
CA GLY A 107 -2.50 9.27 -10.75
C GLY A 107 -2.44 7.97 -9.95
N ALA A 108 -2.84 8.00 -8.67
CA ALA A 108 -2.93 6.79 -7.87
C ALA A 108 -3.97 5.82 -8.48
N ARG A 109 -3.76 4.51 -8.31
CA ARG A 109 -4.73 3.49 -8.75
C ARG A 109 -5.84 3.31 -7.72
N CYS A 110 -5.54 3.53 -6.44
CA CYS A 110 -6.45 3.27 -5.34
C CYS A 110 -6.40 4.39 -4.28
N LEU A 111 -7.58 4.78 -3.79
CA LEU A 111 -7.76 5.52 -2.54
C LEU A 111 -8.35 4.58 -1.49
N TRP A 112 -7.60 4.36 -0.40
CA TRP A 112 -7.95 3.47 0.69
C TRP A 112 -8.11 4.26 1.99
N LEU A 113 -9.31 4.29 2.55
CA LEU A 113 -9.60 4.93 3.83
C LEU A 113 -9.61 3.87 4.94
N GLN A 114 -8.79 4.11 5.96
CA GLN A 114 -8.65 3.18 7.09
C GLN A 114 -9.90 3.17 7.97
N LEU A 115 -9.91 2.25 8.95
CA LEU A 115 -11.02 2.08 9.90
C LEU A 115 -11.44 3.41 10.55
N GLY A 116 -12.75 3.66 10.57
CA GLY A 116 -13.35 4.88 11.10
C GLY A 116 -13.27 6.10 10.19
N VAL A 117 -12.71 5.97 8.98
CA VAL A 117 -12.62 7.04 7.98
C VAL A 117 -13.56 6.72 6.82
N VAL A 118 -14.57 7.58 6.64
CA VAL A 118 -15.65 7.40 5.66
C VAL A 118 -15.99 8.72 4.99
N ASN A 119 -16.19 8.70 3.67
CA ASN A 119 -16.65 9.86 2.91
C ASN A 119 -17.17 9.41 1.53
N ASP A 120 -18.45 9.06 1.48
CA ASP A 120 -19.05 8.49 0.26
C ASP A 120 -18.95 9.43 -0.94
N ALA A 121 -19.17 10.73 -0.74
CA ALA A 121 -19.12 11.73 -1.80
C ALA A 121 -17.72 11.82 -2.44
N ALA A 122 -16.68 11.88 -1.61
CA ALA A 122 -15.29 11.96 -2.09
C ALA A 122 -14.84 10.66 -2.78
N LEU A 123 -15.28 9.49 -2.29
CA LEU A 123 -14.98 8.22 -2.94
C LEU A 123 -15.73 8.06 -4.27
N GLU A 124 -16.94 8.59 -4.38
CA GLU A 124 -17.66 8.55 -5.65
C GLU A 124 -16.97 9.43 -6.69
N GLN A 125 -16.47 10.60 -6.30
CA GLN A 125 -15.64 11.44 -7.17
C GLN A 125 -14.35 10.73 -7.60
N ALA A 126 -13.63 10.09 -6.67
CA ALA A 126 -12.43 9.34 -6.98
C ALA A 126 -12.73 8.14 -7.91
N ARG A 127 -13.84 7.44 -7.68
CA ARG A 127 -14.29 6.32 -8.53
C ARG A 127 -14.63 6.79 -9.93
N ALA A 128 -15.35 7.90 -10.07
CA ALA A 128 -15.69 8.50 -11.36
C ALA A 128 -14.42 8.93 -12.14
N ALA A 129 -13.35 9.28 -11.43
CA ALA A 129 -12.03 9.56 -12.00
C ALA A 129 -11.19 8.30 -12.30
N GLY A 130 -11.72 7.10 -12.04
CA GLY A 130 -11.10 5.82 -12.38
C GLY A 130 -10.30 5.15 -11.27
N LEU A 131 -10.31 5.69 -10.04
CA LEU A 131 -9.63 5.06 -8.90
C LEU A 131 -10.47 3.89 -8.37
N TRP A 132 -9.80 2.85 -7.89
CA TRP A 132 -10.40 1.93 -6.93
C TRP A 132 -10.56 2.63 -5.59
N THR A 133 -11.72 2.44 -4.96
CA THR A 133 -12.01 3.05 -3.67
C THR A 133 -12.37 2.02 -2.63
N VAL A 134 -11.75 2.15 -1.46
CA VAL A 134 -11.99 1.32 -0.28
C VAL A 134 -12.16 2.27 0.90
N GLN A 135 -13.11 1.98 1.78
CA GLN A 135 -13.27 2.73 3.03
C GLN A 135 -13.62 1.82 4.19
N ASP A 136 -13.38 2.35 5.38
CA ASP A 136 -13.62 1.69 6.65
C ASP A 136 -13.00 0.28 6.71
N ARG A 137 -11.78 0.14 6.20
CA ARG A 137 -11.05 -1.13 6.21
C ARG A 137 -9.59 -0.93 6.54
N CYS A 138 -9.03 -1.80 7.38
CA CYS A 138 -7.61 -1.77 7.67
C CYS A 138 -6.82 -2.59 6.65
N VAL A 139 -5.86 -1.96 5.95
CA VAL A 139 -5.01 -2.65 4.97
C VAL A 139 -4.29 -3.87 5.55
N LYS A 140 -3.83 -3.79 6.81
CA LYS A 140 -3.20 -4.91 7.52
C LYS A 140 -4.18 -6.07 7.72
N ILE A 141 -5.38 -5.78 8.23
CA ILE A 141 -6.39 -6.81 8.52
C ILE A 141 -6.83 -7.50 7.23
N GLU A 142 -7.10 -6.72 6.17
CA GLU A 142 -7.52 -7.28 4.89
C GLU A 142 -6.40 -8.07 4.22
N HIS A 143 -5.14 -7.61 4.29
CA HIS A 143 -3.99 -8.40 3.84
C HIS A 143 -3.87 -9.72 4.60
N GLN A 144 -3.99 -9.69 5.93
CA GLN A 144 -3.94 -10.91 6.75
C GLN A 144 -5.03 -11.90 6.33
N ARG A 145 -6.27 -11.42 6.22
CA ARG A 145 -7.43 -12.24 5.89
C ARG A 145 -7.39 -12.79 4.46
N LEU A 146 -6.88 -12.04 3.50
CA LEU A 146 -7.01 -12.37 2.07
C LEU A 146 -5.76 -12.99 1.45
N LEU A 147 -4.57 -12.71 2.01
CA LEU A 147 -3.28 -13.04 1.40
C LEU A 147 -2.30 -13.76 2.33
N ALA A 148 -2.40 -13.64 3.66
CA ALA A 148 -1.39 -14.24 4.54
C ALA A 148 -1.43 -15.79 4.58
N ASP A 149 -2.59 -16.39 4.29
CA ASP A 149 -2.72 -17.86 4.18
C ASP A 149 -2.42 -18.40 2.77
N ALA A 150 -2.13 -17.52 1.80
CA ALA A 150 -1.77 -17.87 0.42
C ALA A 150 -0.24 -17.73 0.20
N ALA A 151 0.56 -18.45 0.99
CA ALA A 151 2.00 -18.55 0.72
C ALA A 151 2.25 -19.24 -0.64
N PRO A 152 3.26 -18.82 -1.42
CA PRO A 152 3.58 -19.47 -2.69
C PRO A 152 4.08 -20.90 -2.46
N ALA A 153 3.66 -21.83 -3.31
CA ALA A 153 4.24 -23.17 -3.36
C ALA A 153 5.76 -23.04 -3.46
N ALA A 154 6.47 -23.54 -2.45
CA ALA A 154 7.92 -23.56 -2.43
C ALA A 154 8.43 -24.21 -3.72
N GLN A 155 9.24 -23.48 -4.48
CA GLN A 155 9.98 -24.01 -5.61
C GLN A 155 10.84 -25.16 -5.08
N GLN A 156 10.51 -26.41 -5.45
CA GLN A 156 11.38 -27.54 -5.15
C GLN A 156 12.69 -27.35 -5.91
N PRO A 157 13.87 -27.56 -5.29
CA PRO A 157 15.11 -27.58 -6.04
C PRO A 157 15.03 -28.74 -7.04
N GLY A 158 15.17 -28.40 -8.32
CA GLY A 158 15.09 -29.35 -9.41
C GLY A 158 16.10 -30.48 -9.24
N ASN A 159 15.60 -31.71 -9.28
CA ASN A 159 16.42 -32.90 -9.42
C ASN A 159 16.91 -32.95 -10.88
N GLY A 160 18.08 -32.38 -11.14
CA GLY A 160 18.77 -32.50 -12.43
C GLY A 160 19.36 -33.91 -12.62
N PRO A 161 19.36 -34.46 -13.85
CA PRO A 161 19.79 -35.84 -14.09
C PRO A 161 21.32 -35.99 -14.06
N ALA A 162 21.73 -37.24 -13.81
CA ALA A 162 23.10 -37.72 -13.69
C ALA A 162 24.02 -37.38 -14.88
N MET A 163 25.31 -37.15 -14.58
CA MET A 163 26.39 -37.30 -15.55
C MET A 163 27.37 -38.38 -15.08
N THR A 164 27.39 -39.47 -15.84
CA THR A 164 28.43 -40.48 -15.93
C THR A 164 29.74 -39.86 -16.41
N GLN A 165 30.88 -40.18 -15.79
CA GLN A 165 32.15 -40.28 -16.51
C GLN A 165 32.98 -41.46 -16.01
N GLU A 166 33.37 -42.25 -17.02
CA GLU A 166 34.37 -43.31 -17.09
C GLU A 166 35.59 -43.16 -16.19
N SER A 167 36.08 -44.31 -15.71
CA SER A 167 37.50 -44.52 -15.40
C SER A 167 37.84 -46.01 -15.57
N SER A 168 38.63 -46.33 -16.59
CA SER A 168 39.48 -47.52 -16.71
C SER A 168 40.78 -47.06 -17.38
N PRO A 169 41.92 -47.68 -17.06
CA PRO A 169 42.25 -49.01 -17.59
C PRO A 169 42.31 -50.14 -16.55
#